data_AF-A0A922YUR0-F1
#
_entry.id   AF-A0A922YUR0-F1
#
_cell.length_a   1.000
_cell.length_b   1.000
_cell.length_c   1.000
_cell.angle_alpha   90.00
_cell.angle_beta   90.00
_cell.angle_gamma   90.00
#
_symmetry.space_group_name_H-M   'P 1'
#
loop_
_entity.id
_entity.type
_entity.pdbx_description
1 polymer ?
#
loop_
_entity_poly.entity_id
_entity_poly.type
_entity_poly.pdbx_seq_one_letter_code
_entity_poly.pdbx_strand_id
1 'polypeptide(L)' 'MSRLDVTEKIINTKVTKGLSWADVAKKVGQSKEWTTALCLGQMTATPVQAKVLGKIFG' A
#
# COMPACT_ATOMS: atom_id res chain seq x y z
N MET A 1 -12.43 1.95 -12.15
CA MET A 1 -11.95 1.35 -10.91
C MET A 1 -12.19 2.35 -9.80
N SER A 2 -13.03 2.00 -8.83
CA SER A 2 -13.30 2.79 -7.64
C SER A 2 -12.10 2.79 -6.70
N ARG A 3 -12.00 3.80 -5.82
CA ARG A 3 -11.01 3.82 -4.73
C ARG A 3 -11.13 2.58 -3.84
N LEU A 4 -12.36 2.06 -3.68
CA LEU A 4 -12.63 0.84 -2.92
C LEU A 4 -12.02 -0.40 -3.59
N ASP A 5 -12.20 -0.57 -4.91
CA ASP A 5 -11.61 -1.69 -5.66
C ASP A 5 -10.09 -1.74 -5.52
N VAL A 6 -9.43 -0.58 -5.48
CA VAL A 6 -7.99 -0.47 -5.28
C VAL A 6 -7.60 -0.91 -3.88
N THR A 7 -8.32 -0.44 -2.85
CA THR A 7 -8.07 -0.84 -1.46
C THR A 7 -8.24 -2.36 -1.29
N GLU A 8 -9.30 -2.95 -1.83
CA GLU A 8 -9.53 -4.40 -1.76
C GLU A 8 -8.41 -5.18 -2.44
N LYS A 9 -7.96 -4.74 -3.62
CA LYS A 9 -6.81 -5.35 -4.31
C LYS A 9 -5.53 -5.31 -3.48
N ILE A 10 -5.26 -4.18 -2.84
CA ILE A 10 -4.08 -4.03 -1.97
C ILE A 10 -4.17 -5.02 -0.80
N ILE A 11 -5.32 -5.10 -0.14
CA ILE A 11 -5.53 -6.00 1.00
C ILE A 11 -5.41 -7.47 0.57
N ASN A 12 -6.07 -7.86 -0.51
CA ASN A 12 -5.98 -9.23 -1.04
C ASN A 12 -4.53 -9.58 -1.38
N THR A 13 -3.83 -8.71 -2.10
CA THR A 13 -2.43 -8.93 -2.46
C THR A 13 -1.52 -9.02 -1.24
N LYS A 14 -1.74 -8.17 -0.23
CA LYS A 14 -1.03 -8.21 1.06
C LYS A 14 -1.20 -9.57 1.73
N VAL A 15 -2.42 -10.08 1.81
CA VAL A 15 -2.73 -11.38 2.44
C VAL A 15 -2.17 -12.54 1.62
N THR A 16 -2.42 -12.59 0.31
CA THR A 16 -1.95 -13.66 -0.57
C THR A 16 -0.43 -13.74 -0.61
N LYS A 17 0.29 -12.61 -0.56
CA LYS A 17 1.75 -12.56 -0.54
C LYS A 17 2.34 -12.67 0.88
N GLY A 18 1.52 -12.82 1.93
CA GLY A 18 1.99 -12.91 3.31
C GLY A 18 2.72 -11.66 3.81
N LEU A 19 2.46 -10.50 3.23
CA LEU A 19 3.17 -9.26 3.55
C LEU A 19 2.68 -8.67 4.88
N SER A 20 3.59 -8.07 5.63
CA SER A 20 3.25 -7.23 6.79
C SER A 20 3.26 -5.75 6.41
N TRP A 21 2.45 -4.95 7.08
CA TRP A 21 2.47 -3.50 6.87
C TRP A 21 3.81 -2.87 7.25
N ALA A 22 4.53 -3.46 8.20
CA ALA A 22 5.87 -3.00 8.58
C ALA A 22 6.87 -3.20 7.42
N ASP A 23 6.79 -4.30 6.68
CA ASP A 23 7.70 -4.55 5.55
C ASP A 23 7.39 -3.66 4.35
N VAL A 24 6.11 -3.38 4.10
CA VAL A 24 5.70 -2.39 3.09
C VAL A 24 6.20 -1.01 3.49
N ALA A 25 6.04 -0.62 4.75
CA ALA A 25 6.48 0.68 5.27
C ALA A 25 7.99 0.88 5.16
N LYS A 26 8.79 -0.16 5.45
CA LYS A 26 10.26 -0.15 5.23
C LYS A 26 10.62 0.14 3.76
N LYS A 27 9.88 -0.44 2.81
CA LYS A 27 10.10 -0.20 1.37
C LYS A 27 9.68 1.20 0.92
N VAL A 28 8.62 1.74 1.52
CA VAL A 28 8.09 3.07 1.22
C VAL A 28 8.88 4.18 1.93
N GLY A 29 9.65 3.84 2.97
CA GLY A 29 10.44 4.80 3.77
C GLY A 29 9.58 5.64 4.71
N GLN A 30 8.45 5.09 5.16
CA GLN A 30 7.47 5.78 6.01
C GLN A 30 7.10 4.93 7.22
N SER A 31 6.33 5.48 8.16
CA SER A 31 5.82 4.70 9.30
C SER A 31 4.80 3.65 8.86
N LYS A 32 4.61 2.63 9.69
CA LYS A 32 3.61 1.57 9.45
C LYS A 32 2.20 2.16 9.40
N GLU A 33 1.89 3.05 10.34
CA GLU A 33 0.61 3.72 10.49
C GLU A 33 0.32 4.58 9.25
N TRP A 34 1.30 5.37 8.80
CA TRP A 34 1.18 6.19 7.61
C TRP A 34 0.99 5.35 6.35
N THR A 35 1.81 4.31 6.18
CA THR A 35 1.74 3.41 5.02
C THR A 35 0.40 2.68 4.96
N THR A 36 -0.14 2.27 6.10
CA THR A 36 -1.44 1.60 6.19
C THR A 36 -2.57 2.54 5.78
N ALA A 37 -2.62 3.75 6.36
CA ALA A 37 -3.63 4.75 6.01
C ALA A 37 -3.55 5.16 4.53
N LEU A 38 -2.35 5.24 3.95
CA LEU A 38 -2.19 5.46 2.52
C LEU A 38 -2.78 4.32 1.69
N CYS A 39 -2.43 3.07 2.02
CA CYS A 39 -2.89 1.87 1.31
C CYS A 39 -4.40 1.63 1.44
N LEU A 40 -5.01 2.11 2.51
CA LEU A 40 -6.47 2.09 2.72
C LEU A 40 -7.20 3.27 2.06
N GLY A 41 -6.47 4.11 1.32
CA GLY A 41 -7.06 5.25 0.64
C GLY A 41 -7.54 6.33 1.60
N GLN A 42 -6.88 6.54 2.73
CA GLN A 42 -7.14 7.70 3.61
C GLN A 42 -6.23 8.88 3.28
N MET A 43 -5.17 8.65 2.51
CA MET A 43 -4.18 9.67 2.10
C MET A 43 -3.85 9.58 0.62
N THR A 44 -3.05 10.52 0.12
CA THR A 44 -2.57 10.56 -1.28
C THR A 44 -1.08 10.27 -1.33
N ALA A 45 -0.67 9.40 -2.25
CA ALA A 45 0.74 9.05 -2.44
C ALA A 45 1.44 10.10 -3.31
N THR A 46 2.70 10.36 -3.03
CA THR A 46 3.58 11.01 -4.02
C THR A 46 3.86 10.06 -5.20
N PRO A 47 4.27 10.57 -6.38
CA PRO A 47 4.59 9.71 -7.53
C PRO A 47 5.66 8.64 -7.23
N VAL A 48 6.64 8.97 -6.38
CA VAL A 48 7.69 8.05 -5.96
C VAL A 48 7.13 6.91 -5.11
N GLN A 49 6.28 7.23 -4.12
CA GLN A 49 5.64 6.24 -3.27
C GLN A 49 4.66 5.36 -4.05
N ALA A 50 3.90 5.94 -4.98
CA ALA A 50 3.00 5.20 -5.86
C ALA A 50 3.77 4.20 -6.72
N LYS A 51 4.95 4.56 -7.22
CA LYS A 51 5.82 3.64 -7.98
C LYS A 51 6.33 2.47 -7.12
N VAL A 52 6.67 2.72 -5.85
CA VAL A 52 7.06 1.65 -4.92
C VAL A 52 5.88 0.73 -4.62
N LEU A 53 4.71 1.29 -4.30
CA LEU A 53 3.50 0.52 -4.04
C LEU A 53 3.05 -0.29 -5.25
N GLY A 54 3.15 0.26 -6.46
CA GLY A 54 2.87 -0.44 -7.71
C GLY A 54 3.78 -1.64 -7.95
N LYS A 55 5.04 -1.62 -7.46
CA LYS A 55 5.92 -2.81 -7.50
C LYS A 55 5.54 -3.88 -6.47
N ILE A 56 4.88 -3.50 -5.39
CA ILE A 56 4.50 -4.41 -4.30
C ILE A 56 3.14 -5.05 -4.58
N PHE A 57 2.17 -4.22 -4.97
CA PHE A 57 0.76 -4.56 -5.10
C PHE A 57 0.27 -4.68 -6.54
N GLY A 58 1.07 -4.28 -7.53
CA GLY A 58 0.84 -4.58 -8.94
C GLY A 58 1.14 -6.03 -9.29
#